data_AF-U6M7Q5-F1
#
_entry.id   AF-U6M7Q5-F1
#
_cell.length_a   1.000
_cell.length_b   1.000
_cell.length_c   1.000
_cell.angle_alpha   90.00
_cell.angle_beta   90.00
_cell.angle_gamma   90.00
#
_symmetry.space_group_name_H-M   'P 1'
#
loop_
_entity.id
_entity.type
_entity.pdbx_description
1 polymer ?
#
loop_
_entity_poly.entity_id
_entity_poly.type
_entity_poly.pdbx_seq_one_letter_code
_entity_poly.pdbx_strand_id
1 'polypeptide(L)'
;MQESERDDFFQEWMFDNEQMFKDKIKQRRREDVAMLEEILEQNPQEYPFQKKWVDVKDQLLSHPKLQNMMKIDVLQVWEEWVRHGYDQERKQRQAQNFRKERKRRDAFKELLQDAIDKGELSSRTDWVTFVSSISKDIRYTSMIGQSGSTPRELFNDKIYYLQQQHQYLQHLLKKYSDKSSIDLKDQHLTFNQ
;
A
#
# COMPACT_ATOMS: atom_id res chain seq x y z
N MET A 1 -42.13 -37.81 35.74
CA MET A 1 -41.81 -36.42 35.35
C MET A 1 -42.85 -35.52 35.94
N GLN A 2 -42.42 -34.46 36.62
CA GLN A 2 -43.30 -33.38 37.04
C GLN A 2 -43.73 -32.58 35.81
N GLU A 3 -44.86 -31.87 35.90
CA GLU A 3 -45.38 -31.07 34.79
C GLU A 3 -44.42 -29.96 34.37
N SER A 4 -43.71 -29.37 35.35
CA SER A 4 -42.65 -28.39 35.10
C SER A 4 -41.52 -28.97 34.23
N GLU A 5 -41.02 -30.16 34.56
CA GLU A 5 -39.94 -30.80 33.79
C GLU A 5 -40.38 -31.07 32.34
N ARG A 6 -41.65 -31.42 32.11
CA ARG A 6 -42.18 -31.65 30.75
C ARG A 6 -42.25 -30.35 29.93
N ASP A 7 -42.65 -29.26 30.55
CA ASP A 7 -42.69 -27.95 29.90
C ASP A 7 -41.26 -27.47 29.58
N ASP A 8 -40.32 -27.59 30.53
CA ASP A 8 -38.92 -27.23 30.32
C ASP A 8 -38.30 -27.97 29.13
N PHE A 9 -38.48 -29.29 29.04
CA PHE A 9 -38.01 -30.08 27.88
C PHE A 9 -38.69 -29.68 26.57
N PHE A 10 -39.98 -29.35 26.61
CA PHE A 10 -40.70 -28.91 25.41
C PHE A 10 -40.20 -27.55 24.93
N GLN A 11 -39.96 -26.60 25.83
CA GLN A 11 -39.41 -25.29 25.49
C GLN A 11 -37.98 -25.41 24.93
N GLU A 12 -37.13 -26.26 25.53
CA GLU A 12 -35.78 -26.52 25.03
C GLU A 12 -35.83 -27.12 23.61
N TRP A 13 -36.68 -28.14 23.38
CA TRP A 13 -36.85 -28.72 22.05
C TRP A 13 -37.39 -27.70 21.02
N MET A 14 -38.36 -26.87 21.41
CA MET A 14 -38.90 -25.82 20.54
C MET A 14 -37.82 -24.81 20.15
N PHE A 15 -36.99 -24.40 21.11
CA PHE A 15 -35.86 -23.50 20.86
C PHE A 15 -34.84 -24.15 19.92
N ASP A 16 -34.40 -25.37 20.21
CA ASP A 16 -33.42 -26.09 19.39
C ASP A 16 -33.93 -26.31 17.97
N ASN A 17 -35.20 -26.69 17.82
CA ASN A 17 -35.82 -26.87 16.53
C ASN A 17 -35.88 -25.55 15.74
N GLU A 18 -36.23 -24.42 16.39
CA GLU A 18 -36.20 -23.10 15.76
C GLU A 18 -34.76 -22.71 15.31
N GLN A 19 -33.75 -22.94 16.15
CA GLN A 19 -32.36 -22.68 15.79
C GLN A 19 -31.90 -23.55 14.62
N MET A 20 -32.22 -24.84 14.64
CA MET A 20 -31.91 -25.76 13.54
C MET A 20 -32.53 -25.30 12.21
N PHE A 21 -33.78 -24.82 12.21
CA PHE A 21 -34.40 -24.28 11.00
C PHE A 21 -33.71 -23.00 10.52
N LYS A 22 -33.42 -22.06 11.43
CA LYS A 22 -32.67 -20.83 11.11
C LYS A 22 -31.32 -21.14 10.49
N ASP A 23 -30.59 -22.10 11.05
CA ASP A 23 -29.25 -22.46 10.59
C ASP A 23 -29.29 -23.21 9.25
N LYS A 24 -30.28 -24.07 9.01
CA LYS A 24 -30.50 -24.68 7.68
C LYS A 24 -30.75 -23.62 6.60
N ILE A 25 -31.54 -22.58 6.90
CA ILE A 25 -31.80 -21.48 5.97
C ILE A 25 -30.51 -20.70 5.68
N LYS A 26 -29.75 -20.34 6.72
CA LYS A 26 -28.45 -19.65 6.56
C LYS A 26 -27.46 -20.49 5.77
N GLN A 27 -27.42 -21.81 6.02
CA GLN A 27 -26.52 -22.71 5.32
C GLN A 27 -26.87 -22.79 3.83
N ARG A 28 -28.14 -22.96 3.49
CA ARG A 28 -28.60 -22.94 2.09
C ARG A 28 -28.25 -21.63 1.39
N ARG A 29 -28.51 -20.49 2.04
CA ARG A 29 -28.16 -19.17 1.48
C ARG A 29 -26.65 -19.03 1.22
N ARG A 30 -25.81 -19.55 2.12
CA ARG A 30 -24.35 -19.57 1.93
C ARG A 30 -23.94 -20.45 0.74
N GLU A 31 -24.54 -21.62 0.59
CA GLU A 31 -24.30 -22.52 -0.53
C GLU A 31 -24.73 -21.91 -1.88
N ASP A 32 -25.91 -21.25 -1.91
CA ASP A 32 -26.41 -20.57 -3.10
C ASP A 32 -25.50 -19.40 -3.51
N VAL A 33 -25.02 -18.61 -2.54
CA VAL A 33 -24.05 -17.52 -2.77
C VAL A 33 -22.75 -18.06 -3.34
N ALA A 34 -22.15 -19.07 -2.69
CA ALA A 34 -20.90 -19.67 -3.15
C ALA A 34 -21.02 -20.25 -4.57
N MET A 35 -22.17 -20.83 -4.90
CA MET A 35 -22.45 -21.36 -6.24
C MET A 35 -22.49 -20.24 -7.30
N LEU A 36 -23.11 -19.10 -6.98
CA LEU A 36 -23.12 -17.95 -7.89
C LEU A 36 -21.72 -17.36 -8.04
N GLU A 37 -20.94 -17.21 -6.97
CA GLU A 37 -19.55 -16.78 -7.04
C GLU A 37 -18.73 -17.68 -7.96
N GLU A 38 -18.86 -19.01 -7.82
CA GLU A 38 -18.19 -19.99 -8.68
C GLU A 38 -18.59 -19.82 -10.17
N ILE A 39 -19.87 -19.60 -10.46
CA ILE A 39 -20.35 -19.35 -11.84
C ILE A 39 -19.71 -18.09 -12.43
N LEU A 40 -19.59 -17.02 -11.63
CA LEU A 40 -18.98 -15.76 -12.07
C LEU A 40 -17.47 -15.93 -12.32
N GLU A 41 -16.77 -16.66 -11.45
CA GLU A 41 -15.34 -16.96 -11.58
C GLU A 41 -15.01 -17.85 -12.78
N GLN A 42 -15.84 -18.86 -13.07
CA GLN A 42 -15.64 -19.78 -14.19
C GLN A 42 -15.93 -19.12 -15.55
N ASN A 43 -16.77 -18.08 -15.59
CA ASN A 43 -17.24 -17.46 -16.82
C ASN A 43 -16.93 -15.94 -16.87
N PRO A 44 -15.65 -15.53 -16.73
CA PRO A 44 -15.28 -14.12 -16.63
C PRO A 44 -15.50 -13.33 -17.93
N GLN A 45 -15.57 -14.01 -19.08
CA GLN A 45 -15.86 -13.39 -20.38
C GLN A 45 -17.35 -13.07 -20.55
N GLU A 46 -18.22 -13.94 -20.01
CA GLU A 46 -19.66 -13.74 -20.05
C GLU A 46 -20.09 -12.70 -19.01
N TYR A 47 -19.47 -12.74 -17.82
CA TYR A 47 -19.80 -11.91 -16.68
C TYR A 47 -18.63 -11.02 -16.19
N PRO A 48 -18.04 -10.18 -17.07
CA PRO A 48 -17.00 -9.24 -16.65
C PRO A 48 -17.55 -8.23 -15.66
N PHE A 49 -16.75 -7.90 -14.64
CA PHE A 49 -17.13 -6.99 -13.56
C PHE A 49 -17.46 -5.55 -14.02
N GLN A 50 -17.09 -5.17 -15.25
CA GLN A 50 -17.40 -3.86 -15.82
C GLN A 50 -18.79 -3.78 -16.48
N LYS A 51 -19.47 -4.92 -16.72
CA LYS A 51 -20.82 -4.92 -17.29
C LYS A 51 -21.84 -4.37 -16.29
N LYS A 52 -22.91 -3.77 -16.79
CA LYS A 52 -24.00 -3.29 -15.92
C LYS A 52 -24.93 -4.45 -15.58
N TRP A 53 -25.58 -4.36 -14.42
CA TRP A 53 -26.57 -5.35 -13.97
C TRP A 53 -27.65 -5.62 -15.03
N VAL A 54 -28.15 -4.56 -15.69
CA VAL A 54 -29.21 -4.68 -16.71
C VAL A 54 -28.84 -5.62 -17.85
N ASP A 55 -27.54 -5.71 -18.18
CA ASP A 55 -27.04 -6.49 -19.31
C ASP A 55 -26.86 -7.98 -18.96
N VAL A 56 -26.73 -8.30 -17.67
CA VAL A 56 -26.43 -9.67 -17.19
C VAL A 56 -27.58 -10.30 -16.40
N LYS A 57 -28.53 -9.49 -15.90
CA LYS A 57 -29.59 -9.94 -14.99
C LYS A 57 -30.41 -11.08 -15.58
N ASP A 58 -30.79 -11.01 -16.85
CA ASP A 58 -31.73 -11.97 -17.43
C ASP A 58 -31.02 -13.31 -17.64
N GLN A 59 -29.75 -13.27 -18.04
CA GLN A 59 -28.89 -14.45 -18.15
C GLN A 59 -28.68 -15.11 -16.78
N LEU A 60 -28.32 -14.33 -15.74
CA LEU A 60 -28.10 -14.86 -14.39
C LEU A 60 -29.39 -15.42 -13.77
N LEU A 61 -30.51 -14.70 -13.88
CA LEU A 61 -31.80 -15.12 -13.32
C LEU A 61 -32.42 -16.32 -14.08
N SER A 62 -32.06 -16.51 -15.35
CA SER A 62 -32.46 -17.69 -16.14
C SER A 62 -31.55 -18.90 -15.92
N HIS A 63 -30.44 -18.76 -15.19
CA HIS A 63 -29.49 -19.84 -15.01
C HIS A 63 -30.12 -21.02 -14.23
N PRO A 64 -30.03 -22.27 -14.72
CA PRO A 64 -30.71 -23.41 -14.10
C PRO A 64 -30.31 -23.65 -12.63
N LYS A 65 -29.05 -23.38 -12.30
CA LYS A 65 -28.52 -23.56 -10.94
C LYS A 65 -28.99 -22.48 -9.94
N LEU A 66 -29.49 -21.35 -10.42
CA LEU A 66 -29.85 -20.19 -9.59
C LEU A 66 -31.36 -20.02 -9.40
N GLN A 67 -32.18 -20.95 -9.91
CA GLN A 67 -33.65 -20.85 -9.88
C GLN A 67 -34.24 -20.75 -8.46
N ASN A 68 -33.57 -21.36 -7.47
CA ASN A 68 -34.02 -21.37 -6.08
C ASN A 68 -33.44 -20.21 -5.25
N MET A 69 -32.49 -19.44 -5.81
CA MET A 69 -31.82 -18.35 -5.12
C MET A 69 -32.72 -17.10 -5.10
N MET A 70 -32.72 -16.36 -4.00
CA MET A 70 -33.47 -15.11 -3.94
C MET A 70 -32.86 -14.08 -4.89
N LYS A 71 -33.70 -13.39 -5.66
CA LYS A 71 -33.23 -12.36 -6.64
C LYS A 71 -32.38 -11.26 -5.98
N ILE A 72 -32.69 -10.92 -4.72
CA ILE A 72 -31.91 -9.96 -3.94
C ILE A 72 -30.51 -10.48 -3.64
N ASP A 73 -30.36 -11.78 -3.38
CA ASP A 73 -29.05 -12.39 -3.14
C ASP A 73 -28.22 -12.40 -4.42
N VAL A 74 -28.84 -12.71 -5.56
CA VAL A 74 -28.16 -12.65 -6.87
C VAL A 74 -27.60 -11.25 -7.13
N LEU A 75 -28.40 -10.22 -6.86
CA LEU A 75 -27.97 -8.82 -7.02
C LEU A 75 -26.83 -8.46 -6.05
N GLN A 76 -26.92 -8.90 -4.79
CA GLN A 76 -25.90 -8.62 -3.79
C GLN A 76 -24.55 -9.24 -4.18
N VAL A 77 -24.54 -10.52 -4.59
CA VAL A 77 -23.33 -11.20 -5.04
C VAL A 77 -22.77 -10.54 -6.30
N TRP A 78 -23.63 -10.11 -7.24
CA TRP A 78 -23.19 -9.34 -8.40
C TRP A 78 -22.53 -8.01 -8.01
N GLU A 79 -23.10 -7.27 -7.06
CA GLU A 79 -22.51 -6.02 -6.58
C GLU A 79 -21.14 -6.25 -5.93
N GLU A 80 -21.02 -7.30 -5.12
CA GLU A 80 -19.76 -7.71 -4.49
C GLU A 80 -18.72 -8.14 -5.53
N TRP A 81 -19.12 -8.90 -6.55
CA TRP A 81 -18.28 -9.27 -7.69
C TRP A 81 -17.73 -8.05 -8.43
N VAL A 82 -18.60 -7.09 -8.75
CA VAL A 82 -18.23 -5.83 -9.40
C VAL A 82 -17.23 -5.04 -8.55
N ARG A 83 -17.54 -4.89 -7.25
CA ARG A 83 -16.68 -4.18 -6.29
C ARG A 83 -15.30 -4.82 -6.19
N HIS A 84 -15.26 -6.14 -6.03
CA HIS A 84 -14.02 -6.89 -5.94
C HIS A 84 -13.17 -6.75 -7.20
N GLY A 85 -13.79 -6.86 -8.39
CA GLY A 85 -13.11 -6.66 -9.67
C GLY A 85 -12.43 -5.29 -9.79
N TYR A 86 -13.14 -4.21 -9.46
CA TYR A 86 -12.55 -2.86 -9.46
C TYR A 86 -11.46 -2.68 -8.40
N ASP A 87 -11.62 -3.25 -7.20
CA ASP A 87 -10.61 -3.18 -6.16
C ASP A 87 -9.33 -3.91 -6.54
N GLN A 88 -9.44 -5.07 -7.18
CA GLN A 88 -8.28 -5.81 -7.69
C GLN A 88 -7.58 -5.03 -8.81
N GLU A 89 -8.33 -4.44 -9.75
CA GLU A 89 -7.75 -3.60 -10.80
C GLU A 89 -7.01 -2.37 -10.21
N ARG A 90 -7.62 -1.70 -9.23
CA ARG A 90 -7.00 -0.57 -8.52
C ARG A 90 -5.73 -0.99 -7.80
N LYS A 91 -5.75 -2.11 -7.06
CA LYS A 91 -4.58 -2.67 -6.37
C LYS A 91 -3.47 -3.02 -7.35
N GLN A 92 -3.80 -3.63 -8.48
CA GLN A 92 -2.82 -3.99 -9.50
C GLN A 92 -2.18 -2.74 -10.12
N ARG A 93 -2.98 -1.72 -10.45
CA ARG A 93 -2.49 -0.42 -10.95
C ARG A 93 -1.59 0.27 -9.94
N GLN A 94 -1.98 0.27 -8.67
CA GLN A 94 -1.18 0.83 -7.58
C GLN A 94 0.15 0.07 -7.39
N ALA A 95 0.13 -1.26 -7.43
CA ALA A 95 1.34 -2.08 -7.30
C ALA A 95 2.33 -1.85 -8.46
N GLN A 96 1.82 -1.68 -9.69
CA GLN A 96 2.65 -1.32 -10.85
C GLN A 96 3.28 0.06 -10.68
N ASN A 97 2.51 1.04 -10.20
CA ASN A 97 3.00 2.40 -9.96
C ASN A 97 4.03 2.44 -8.82
N PHE A 98 3.80 1.69 -7.74
CA PHE A 98 4.71 1.63 -6.59
C PHE A 98 6.14 1.22 -6.99
N ARG A 99 6.27 0.22 -7.87
CA ARG A 99 7.58 -0.21 -8.39
C ARG A 99 8.27 0.89 -9.19
N LYS A 100 7.52 1.58 -10.05
CA LYS A 100 8.04 2.70 -10.85
C LYS A 100 8.48 3.84 -9.94
N GLU A 101 7.65 4.23 -8.99
CA GLU A 101 7.92 5.29 -8.01
C GLU A 101 9.16 4.97 -7.17
N ARG A 102 9.30 3.73 -6.70
CA ARG A 102 10.51 3.31 -5.97
C ARG A 102 11.78 3.50 -6.81
N LYS A 103 11.79 3.04 -8.06
CA LYS A 103 12.94 3.23 -8.96
C LYS A 103 13.26 4.71 -9.18
N ARG A 104 12.24 5.56 -9.28
CA ARG A 104 12.45 7.01 -9.46
C ARG A 104 13.03 7.65 -8.20
N ARG A 105 12.59 7.22 -7.00
CA ARG A 105 13.19 7.64 -5.72
C ARG A 105 14.65 7.20 -5.60
N ASP A 106 14.96 5.97 -5.98
CA ASP A 106 16.32 5.45 -5.95
C ASP A 106 17.23 6.22 -6.93
N ALA A 107 16.75 6.52 -8.15
CA ALA A 107 17.47 7.35 -9.11
C ALA A 107 17.69 8.79 -8.60
N PHE A 108 16.74 9.38 -7.86
CA PHE A 108 16.95 10.69 -7.24
C PHE A 108 17.98 10.64 -6.11
N LYS A 109 18.02 9.55 -5.33
CA LYS A 109 19.06 9.35 -4.31
C LYS A 109 20.45 9.20 -4.94
N GLU A 110 20.55 8.54 -6.08
CA GLU A 110 21.80 8.48 -6.86
C GLU A 110 22.21 9.87 -7.33
N LEU A 111 21.28 10.69 -7.86
CA LEU A 111 21.57 12.08 -8.20
C LEU A 111 22.12 12.89 -7.01
N LEU A 112 21.54 12.71 -5.81
CA LEU A 112 22.05 13.34 -4.61
C LEU A 112 23.46 12.86 -4.26
N GLN A 113 23.76 11.57 -4.46
CA GLN A 113 25.09 11.02 -4.21
C GLN A 113 26.11 11.55 -5.22
N ASP A 114 25.78 11.56 -6.51
CA ASP A 114 26.63 12.13 -7.57
C ASP A 114 26.98 13.59 -7.28
N ALA A 115 26.01 14.38 -6.79
CA ALA A 115 26.22 15.77 -6.43
C ALA A 115 27.16 15.93 -5.21
N ILE A 116 27.14 14.99 -4.27
CA ILE A 116 28.10 14.98 -3.14
C ILE A 116 29.49 14.66 -3.63
N ASP A 117 29.62 13.64 -4.49
CA ASP A 117 30.90 13.18 -5.01
C ASP A 117 31.58 14.27 -5.87
N LYS A 118 30.77 15.11 -6.53
CA LYS A 118 31.23 16.31 -7.26
C LYS A 118 31.49 17.53 -6.37
N GLY A 119 31.09 17.49 -5.09
CA GLY A 119 31.18 18.63 -4.17
C GLY A 119 30.13 19.72 -4.39
N GLU A 120 29.12 19.48 -5.24
CA GLU A 120 27.99 20.40 -5.49
C GLU A 120 26.98 20.37 -4.32
N LEU A 121 26.90 19.23 -3.63
CA LEU A 121 26.06 19.03 -2.45
C LEU A 121 26.92 18.85 -1.18
N SER A 122 26.73 19.73 -0.21
CA SER A 122 27.43 19.75 1.07
C SER A 122 26.45 19.96 2.23
N SER A 123 26.92 19.84 3.48
CA SER A 123 26.11 20.04 4.69
C SER A 123 25.50 21.45 4.83
N ARG A 124 25.95 22.41 4.02
CA ARG A 124 25.50 23.82 3.99
C ARG A 124 24.75 24.19 2.72
N THR A 125 24.54 23.25 1.79
CA THR A 125 23.89 23.54 0.52
C THR A 125 22.39 23.80 0.73
N ASP A 126 21.89 24.90 0.17
CA ASP A 126 20.47 25.25 0.22
C ASP A 126 19.65 24.54 -0.87
N TRP A 127 18.44 24.13 -0.51
CA TRP A 127 17.51 23.45 -1.41
C TRP A 127 17.24 24.23 -2.70
N VAL A 128 17.00 25.54 -2.60
CA VAL A 128 16.61 26.37 -3.76
C VAL A 128 17.75 26.47 -4.77
N THR A 129 18.98 26.66 -4.28
CA THR A 129 20.19 26.69 -5.09
C THR A 129 20.45 25.34 -5.76
N PHE A 130 20.30 24.25 -5.01
CA PHE A 130 20.47 22.90 -5.54
C PHE A 130 19.41 22.56 -6.59
N VAL A 131 18.12 22.81 -6.35
CA VAL A 131 17.06 22.56 -7.34
C VAL A 131 17.27 23.36 -8.62
N SER A 132 17.78 24.59 -8.51
CA SER A 132 18.07 25.41 -9.68
C SER A 132 19.10 24.74 -10.60
N SER A 133 20.11 24.06 -10.04
CA SER A 133 21.13 23.34 -10.83
C SER A 133 20.59 22.05 -11.44
N ILE A 134 19.74 21.30 -10.73
CA ILE A 134 19.20 20.01 -11.18
C ILE A 134 17.84 20.09 -11.90
N SER A 135 17.31 21.30 -12.12
CA SER A 135 15.97 21.53 -12.67
C SER A 135 15.68 20.83 -14.00
N LYS A 136 16.72 20.59 -14.81
CA LYS A 136 16.65 19.90 -16.10
C LYS A 136 17.00 18.40 -16.04
N ASP A 137 17.43 17.88 -14.89
CA ASP A 137 17.80 16.47 -14.76
C ASP A 137 16.54 15.59 -14.74
N ILE A 138 16.52 14.58 -15.61
CA ILE A 138 15.39 13.66 -15.78
C ILE A 138 15.07 12.93 -14.47
N ARG A 139 16.07 12.63 -13.64
CA ARG A 139 15.90 11.95 -12.34
C ARG A 139 15.13 12.83 -11.36
N TYR A 140 15.37 14.15 -11.40
CA TYR A 140 14.60 15.11 -10.61
C TYR A 140 13.19 15.29 -11.15
N THR A 141 13.03 15.60 -12.44
CA THR A 141 11.70 15.85 -13.04
C THR A 141 10.79 14.64 -12.92
N SER A 142 11.34 13.43 -13.10
CA SER A 142 10.58 12.19 -12.96
C SER A 142 10.12 11.94 -11.52
N MET A 143 10.80 12.49 -10.52
CA MET A 143 10.46 12.32 -9.11
C MET A 143 9.33 13.27 -8.65
N ILE A 144 9.10 14.38 -9.36
CA ILE A 144 8.06 15.35 -9.02
C ILE A 144 6.66 14.73 -9.16
N GLY A 145 5.79 15.00 -8.19
CA GLY A 145 4.38 14.58 -8.24
C GLY A 145 4.12 13.12 -7.88
N GLN A 146 5.13 12.40 -7.38
CA GLN A 146 4.94 11.03 -6.89
C GLN A 146 4.42 10.99 -5.45
N SER A 147 3.69 9.93 -5.12
CA SER A 147 3.33 9.61 -3.75
C SER A 147 4.55 9.19 -2.90
N GLY A 148 4.46 9.47 -1.59
CA GLY A 148 5.50 9.16 -0.62
C GLY A 148 6.48 10.33 -0.42
N SER A 149 7.73 10.01 -0.07
CA SER A 149 8.75 11.02 0.22
C SER A 149 9.00 11.92 -0.99
N THR A 150 8.87 13.22 -0.76
CA THR A 150 9.11 14.27 -1.74
C THR A 150 10.61 14.43 -2.02
N PRO A 151 11.00 14.99 -3.18
CA PRO A 151 12.39 15.38 -3.44
C PRO A 151 13.02 16.22 -2.32
N ARG A 152 12.24 17.12 -1.72
CA ARG A 152 12.66 17.99 -0.62
C ARG A 152 13.00 17.20 0.64
N GLU A 153 12.15 16.23 1.01
CA GLU A 153 12.40 15.37 2.18
C GLU A 153 13.64 14.51 1.98
N LEU A 154 13.80 13.87 0.82
CA LEU A 154 14.99 13.06 0.52
C LEU A 154 16.27 13.90 0.54
N PHE A 155 16.20 15.14 0.08
CA PHE A 155 17.30 16.09 0.21
C PHE A 155 17.59 16.46 1.65
N ASN A 156 16.57 16.79 2.44
CA ASN A 156 16.74 17.13 3.85
C ASN A 156 17.37 15.96 4.64
N ASP A 157 16.92 14.73 4.40
CA ASP A 157 17.50 13.52 4.99
C ASP A 157 18.99 13.40 4.66
N LYS A 158 19.37 13.68 3.40
CA LYS A 158 20.76 13.63 2.96
C LYS A 158 21.60 14.76 3.55
N ILE A 159 21.08 15.99 3.61
CA ILE A 159 21.73 17.13 4.27
C ILE A 159 21.93 16.85 5.75
N TYR A 160 20.92 16.33 6.44
CA TYR A 160 21.01 15.96 7.85
C TYR A 160 22.11 14.92 8.06
N TYR A 161 22.17 13.87 7.22
CA TYR A 161 23.26 12.90 7.25
C TYR A 161 24.64 13.55 7.08
N LEU A 162 24.80 14.46 6.11
CA LEU A 162 26.06 15.18 5.89
C LEU A 162 26.45 16.06 7.07
N GLN A 163 25.48 16.71 7.72
CA GLN A 163 25.71 17.51 8.92
C GLN A 163 26.19 16.65 10.09
N GLN A 164 25.59 15.49 10.30
CA GLN A 164 26.02 14.53 11.33
C GLN A 164 27.43 14.01 11.07
N GLN A 165 27.75 13.64 9.82
CA GLN A 165 29.09 13.22 9.42
C GLN A 165 30.12 14.34 9.64
N HIS A 166 29.78 15.57 9.26
CA HIS A 166 30.64 16.72 9.47
C HIS A 166 30.92 16.97 10.97
N GLN A 167 29.89 16.95 11.81
CA GLN A 167 30.03 17.11 13.26
C GLN A 167 30.88 15.99 13.87
N TYR A 168 30.67 14.74 13.45
CA TYR A 168 31.47 13.61 13.89
C TYR A 168 32.95 13.76 13.53
N LEU A 169 33.26 14.12 12.29
CA LEU A 169 34.63 14.34 11.83
C LEU A 169 35.29 15.51 12.59
N GLN A 170 34.56 16.60 12.81
CA GLN A 170 35.04 17.73 13.62
C GLN A 170 35.39 17.28 15.06
N HIS A 171 34.53 16.48 15.68
CA HIS A 171 34.78 15.95 17.02
C HIS A 171 36.00 15.03 17.05
N LEU A 172 36.15 14.13 16.07
CA LEU A 172 37.32 13.27 15.96
C LEU A 172 38.61 14.07 15.79
N LEU A 173 38.63 15.02 14.85
CA LEU A 173 39.79 15.87 14.59
C LEU A 173 40.24 16.60 15.85
N LYS A 174 39.29 17.18 16.60
CA LYS A 174 39.58 17.81 17.89
C LYS A 174 40.21 16.82 18.88
N LYS A 175 39.60 15.64 19.04
CA LYS A 175 40.11 14.59 19.94
C LYS A 175 41.53 14.13 19.58
N TYR A 176 41.85 14.02 18.29
CA TYR A 176 43.19 13.64 17.85
C TYR A 176 44.20 14.76 18.05
N SER A 177 43.85 16.00 17.73
CA SER A 177 44.66 17.20 17.98
C SER A 177 45.03 17.34 19.46
N ASP A 178 44.06 17.18 20.36
CA ASP A 178 44.26 17.20 21.81
C ASP A 178 45.25 16.10 22.27
N LYS A 179 45.18 14.91 21.66
CA LYS A 179 46.10 13.78 21.97
C LYS A 179 47.51 13.99 21.45
N SER A 180 47.67 14.58 20.27
CA SER A 180 48.98 14.82 19.64
C SER A 180 49.63 16.13 20.08
N SER A 181 48.99 16.93 20.95
CA SER A 181 49.43 18.28 21.33
C SER A 181 49.69 19.19 20.12
N ILE A 182 48.90 19.01 19.04
CA ILE A 182 48.98 19.84 17.84
C ILE A 182 47.89 20.90 17.95
N ASP A 183 48.26 22.18 18.02
CA ASP A 183 47.30 23.28 18.01
C ASP A 183 46.78 23.53 16.59
N LEU A 184 45.56 23.06 16.29
CA LEU A 184 44.91 23.26 14.99
C LEU A 184 44.65 24.73 14.63
N LYS A 185 44.87 25.68 15.55
CA LYS A 185 44.78 27.13 15.31
C LYS A 185 46.13 27.79 15.01
N ASP A 186 47.23 27.02 15.06
CA ASP A 186 48.55 27.54 14.75
C ASP A 186 48.63 27.91 13.25
N GLN A 187 48.87 29.19 12.96
CA GLN A 187 48.98 29.71 11.60
C GLN A 187 50.22 29.18 10.86
N HIS A 188 51.16 28.52 11.56
CA HIS A 188 52.38 27.95 10.99
C HIS A 188 52.26 26.46 10.62
N LEU A 189 51.10 25.81 10.84
CA LEU A 189 50.84 24.46 10.36
C LEU A 189 50.61 24.46 8.83
N THR A 190 51.68 24.55 8.06
CA THR A 190 51.65 24.31 6.62
C THR A 190 51.85 22.82 6.36
N PHE A 191 50.91 22.18 5.67
CA PHE A 191 51.13 20.88 5.04
C PHE A 191 52.14 21.07 3.89
N ASN A 192 53.42 21.03 4.21
CA ASN A 192 54.48 20.84 3.21
C ASN A 192 54.78 19.35 3.13
N GLN A 193 54.30 18.72 2.06
CA GLN A 193 54.92 17.55 1.46
C GLN A 193 54.65 17.54 -0.04
#